data_AF-A0A7V9PU92-F1
#
_entry.id   AF-A0A7V9PU92-F1
#
_cell.length_a   1.000
_cell.length_b   1.000
_cell.length_c   1.000
_cell.angle_alpha   90.00
_cell.angle_beta   90.00
_cell.angle_gamma   90.00
#
_symmetry.space_group_name_H-M   'P 1'
#
loop_
_entity.id
_entity.type
_entity.pdbx_description
1 polymer ?
#
loop_
_entity_poly.entity_id
_entity_poly.type
_entity_poly.pdbx_seq_one_letter_code
_entity_poly.pdbx_strand_id
1 'polypeptide(L)'
;MSAAAIAALVVTGVLIAALAFYLLWVVVILRRLTDSLGKVVFGVAAIAHRVQPVESIVGEINGDLTDVADALEALVADLDPRRASRAS
;
A
#
# COMPACT_ATOMS: atom_id res chain seq x y z
N MET A 1 -58.27 27.83 -3.12
CA MET A 1 -57.21 27.07 -3.82
C MET A 1 -57.82 25.75 -4.28
N SER A 2 -57.61 25.33 -5.52
CA SER A 2 -58.21 24.10 -6.04
C SER A 2 -57.55 22.85 -5.43
N ALA A 3 -58.31 21.77 -5.28
CA ALA A 3 -57.79 20.49 -4.77
C ALA A 3 -56.60 19.98 -5.59
N ALA A 4 -56.62 20.19 -6.91
CA ALA A 4 -55.52 19.86 -7.81
C ALA A 4 -54.22 20.61 -7.47
N ALA A 5 -54.31 21.90 -7.12
CA ALA A 5 -53.14 22.70 -6.75
C ALA A 5 -52.53 22.23 -5.42
N ILE A 6 -53.36 21.87 -4.45
CA ILE A 6 -52.90 21.32 -3.16
C ILE A 6 -52.21 19.98 -3.38
N ALA A 7 -52.81 19.09 -4.16
CA ALA A 7 -52.22 17.78 -4.49
C ALA A 7 -50.86 17.94 -5.20
N ALA A 8 -50.77 18.84 -6.18
CA ALA A 8 -49.51 19.11 -6.89
C ALA A 8 -48.41 19.60 -5.94
N LEU A 9 -48.72 20.52 -5.01
CA LEU A 9 -47.75 20.99 -4.02
C LEU A 9 -47.28 19.88 -3.07
N VAL A 10 -48.20 19.02 -2.62
CA VAL A 10 -47.86 17.88 -1.74
C VAL A 10 -46.93 16.92 -2.47
N VAL A 11 -47.26 16.52 -3.70
CA VAL A 11 -46.44 15.59 -4.48
C VAL A 11 -45.04 16.17 -4.74
N THR A 12 -44.97 17.43 -5.16
CA THR A 12 -43.69 18.12 -5.37
C THR A 12 -42.89 18.22 -4.06
N GLY A 13 -43.55 18.54 -2.95
CA GLY A 13 -42.90 18.60 -1.63
C GLY A 13 -42.32 17.25 -1.20
N VAL A 14 -43.05 16.16 -1.41
CA VAL A 14 -42.58 14.80 -1.11
C VAL A 14 -41.39 14.42 -1.99
N LEU A 15 -41.41 14.76 -3.29
CA LEU A 15 -40.29 14.53 -4.20
C LEU A 15 -39.02 15.26 -3.75
N ILE A 16 -39.15 16.54 -3.39
CA ILE A 16 -38.03 17.34 -2.90
C ILE A 16 -37.50 16.76 -1.60
N ALA A 17 -38.38 16.37 -0.67
CA ALA A 17 -37.97 15.76 0.60
C ALA A 17 -37.25 14.43 0.39
N ALA A 18 -37.75 13.57 -0.50
CA ALA A 18 -37.11 12.30 -0.85
C ALA A 18 -35.70 12.53 -1.44
N LEU A 19 -35.56 13.51 -2.34
CA LEU A 19 -34.29 13.86 -2.95
C LEU A 19 -33.30 14.40 -1.91
N ALA A 20 -33.76 15.28 -1.02
CA ALA A 20 -32.94 15.83 0.07
C ALA A 20 -32.43 14.72 1.00
N PHE A 21 -33.30 13.77 1.37
CA PHE A 21 -32.91 12.61 2.17
C PHE A 21 -31.87 11.73 1.46
N TYR A 22 -32.06 11.47 0.18
CA TYR A 22 -31.12 10.69 -0.62
C TYR A 22 -29.73 11.34 -0.65
N LEU A 23 -29.67 12.66 -0.90
CA LEU A 23 -28.41 13.40 -0.91
C LEU A 23 -27.72 13.39 0.46
N LEU A 24 -28.48 13.56 1.56
CA LEU A 24 -27.95 13.45 2.91
C LEU A 24 -27.30 12.08 3.15
N TRP A 25 -27.95 11.02 2.67
CA TRP A 25 -27.46 9.65 2.82
C TRP A 25 -26.16 9.42 2.05
N VAL A 26 -26.09 9.91 0.81
CA VAL A 26 -24.86 9.87 0.01
C VAL A 26 -23.71 10.61 0.70
N VAL A 27 -23.96 11.78 1.28
CA VAL A 27 -22.93 12.54 2.03
C VAL A 27 -22.41 11.74 3.23
N VAL A 28 -23.28 11.05 3.97
CA VAL A 28 -22.88 10.21 5.10
C VAL A 28 -22.00 9.04 4.63
N ILE A 29 -22.35 8.41 3.50
CA ILE A 29 -21.56 7.32 2.92
C ILE A 29 -20.18 7.83 2.48
N LEU A 30 -20.13 8.95 1.77
CA LEU A 30 -18.88 9.57 1.33
C LEU A 30 -17.95 9.89 2.51
N ARG A 31 -18.49 10.45 3.59
CA ARG A 31 -17.71 10.71 4.81
C ARG A 31 -17.10 9.44 5.41
N ARG A 32 -17.89 8.37 5.51
CA ARG A 32 -17.39 7.07 6.02
C ARG A 32 -16.29 6.49 5.13
N LEU A 33 -16.42 6.63 3.82
CA LEU A 33 -15.40 6.21 2.89
C LEU A 33 -14.12 7.04 3.08
N THR A 34 -14.21 8.37 3.13
CA THR A 34 -13.04 9.24 3.40
C THR A 34 -12.32 8.87 4.68
N ASP A 35 -13.04 8.60 5.77
CA ASP A 35 -12.45 8.17 7.04
C ASP A 35 -11.75 6.80 6.93
N SER A 36 -12.32 5.90 6.13
CA SER A 36 -11.76 4.57 5.90
C SER A 36 -10.50 4.64 5.02
N LEU A 37 -10.53 5.45 3.96
CA LEU A 37 -9.37 5.70 3.11
C LEU A 37 -8.23 6.36 3.91
N GLY A 38 -8.53 7.30 4.80
CA GLY A 38 -7.52 7.91 5.68
C GLY A 38 -6.80 6.87 6.55
N LYS A 39 -7.53 5.91 7.12
CA LYS A 39 -6.95 4.81 7.90
C LYS A 39 -6.11 3.87 7.05
N VAL A 40 -6.55 3.55 5.83
CA VAL A 40 -5.79 2.69 4.91
C VAL A 40 -4.48 3.38 4.50
N VAL A 41 -4.52 4.66 4.14
CA VAL A 41 -3.30 5.43 3.79
C VAL A 41 -2.32 5.47 4.96
N PHE A 42 -2.82 5.72 6.18
CA PHE A 42 -1.98 5.71 7.38
C PHE A 42 -1.39 4.31 7.66
N GLY A 43 -2.19 3.26 7.50
CA GLY A 43 -1.76 1.87 7.67
C GLY A 43 -0.67 1.49 6.67
N VAL A 44 -0.83 1.84 5.39
CA VAL A 44 0.19 1.59 4.35
C VAL A 44 1.47 2.39 4.63
N ALA A 45 1.36 3.65 5.05
CA ALA A 45 2.52 4.46 5.43
C ALA A 45 3.28 3.86 6.63
N ALA A 46 2.56 3.36 7.63
CA ALA A 46 3.16 2.69 8.78
C ALA A 46 3.84 1.36 8.39
N ILE A 47 3.27 0.59 7.46
CA ILE A 47 3.92 -0.60 6.91
C ILE A 47 5.20 -0.20 6.18
N ALA A 48 5.14 0.78 5.28
CA ALA A 48 6.29 1.27 4.53
C ALA A 48 7.44 1.70 5.47
N HIS A 49 7.14 2.41 6.56
CA HIS A 49 8.14 2.81 7.54
C HIS A 49 8.74 1.61 8.31
N ARG A 50 7.96 0.55 8.53
CA ARG A 50 8.46 -0.69 9.18
C ARG A 50 9.29 -1.58 8.26
N VAL A 51 9.08 -1.51 6.94
CA VAL A 51 9.93 -2.24 5.98
C VAL A 51 11.14 -1.43 5.52
N GLN A 52 11.17 -0.12 5.72
CA GLN A 52 12.34 0.73 5.50
C GLN A 52 13.63 0.21 6.21
N PRO A 53 13.61 -0.23 7.49
CA PRO A 53 14.80 -0.81 8.12
C PRO A 53 15.26 -2.14 7.52
N VAL A 54 14.39 -2.86 6.80
CA VAL A 54 14.74 -4.14 6.16
C VAL A 54 15.69 -3.92 4.98
N GLU A 55 15.60 -2.78 4.29
CA GLU A 55 16.51 -2.44 3.19
C GLU A 55 17.97 -2.34 3.65
N SER A 56 18.22 -1.79 4.84
CA SER A 56 19.57 -1.70 5.41
C SER A 56 20.14 -3.07 5.79
N ILE A 57 19.30 -3.93 6.38
CA ILE A 57 19.72 -5.28 6.82
C ILE A 57 19.98 -6.19 5.62
N VAL A 58 19.17 -6.08 4.56
CA VAL A 58 19.38 -6.83 3.31
C VAL A 58 20.66 -6.38 2.60
N GLY A 59 21.00 -5.08 2.68
CA GLY A 59 22.29 -4.56 2.20
C GLY A 59 23.48 -5.15 2.93
N GLU A 60 23.45 -5.17 4.26
CA GLU A 60 24.50 -5.80 5.09
C GLU A 60 24.65 -7.30 4.80
N ILE A 61 23.54 -8.05 4.75
CA ILE A 61 23.57 -9.49 4.45
C ILE A 61 24.15 -9.77 3.07
N ASN A 62 23.81 -8.97 2.06
CA ASN A 62 24.40 -9.14 0.72
C ASN A 62 25.89 -8.82 0.70
N GLY A 63 26.35 -7.86 1.51
CA GLY A 63 27.77 -7.58 1.72
C GLY A 63 28.48 -8.79 2.32
N ASP A 64 27.97 -9.30 3.44
CA ASP A 64 28.54 -10.47 4.13
C ASP A 64 28.58 -11.71 3.23
N LEU A 65 27.53 -11.93 2.42
CA LEU A 65 27.49 -13.05 1.46
C LEU A 65 28.51 -12.88 0.32
N THR A 66 28.77 -11.65 -0.12
CA THR A 66 29.80 -11.36 -1.12
C THR A 66 31.19 -11.64 -0.56
N ASP A 67 31.45 -11.18 0.67
CA ASP A 67 32.74 -11.41 1.34
C ASP A 67 33.01 -12.91 1.57
N VAL A 68 31.97 -13.68 1.94
CA VAL A 68 32.08 -15.13 2.08
C VAL A 68 32.31 -15.81 0.72
N ALA A 69 31.65 -15.34 -0.34
CA ALA A 69 31.85 -15.88 -1.69
C ALA A 69 33.29 -15.63 -2.18
N ASP A 70 33.82 -14.43 -1.98
CA ASP A 70 35.19 -14.06 -2.35
C ASP A 70 36.22 -14.88 -1.55
N ALA A 71 36.00 -15.07 -0.25
CA ALA A 71 36.87 -15.90 0.59
C ALA A 71 36.84 -17.37 0.15
N LEU A 72 35.68 -17.88 -0.26
CA LEU A 72 35.54 -19.24 -0.76
C LEU A 72 36.23 -19.40 -2.13
N GLU A 73 36.11 -18.43 -3.03
CA GLU A 73 36.79 -18.43 -4.32
C GLU A 73 38.31 -18.37 -4.17
N ALA A 74 38.82 -17.55 -3.24
CA ALA A 74 40.23 -17.48 -2.91
C ALA A 74 40.77 -18.83 -2.36
N LEU A 75 40.01 -19.48 -1.48
CA LEU A 75 40.39 -20.79 -0.93
C LEU A 75 40.39 -21.88 -1.99
N VAL A 76 39.40 -21.89 -2.90
CA VAL A 76 39.35 -22.82 -4.03
C VAL A 76 40.52 -22.58 -4.99
N ALA A 77 40.90 -21.32 -5.23
CA ALA A 77 42.04 -20.98 -6.08
C ALA A 77 43.40 -21.40 -5.48
N ASP A 78 43.52 -21.44 -4.15
CA ASP A 78 44.70 -21.92 -3.42
C ASP A 78 44.78 -23.46 -3.39
N LEU A 79 43.62 -24.11 -3.28
CA LEU A 79 43.50 -25.57 -3.26
C LEU A 79 43.58 -26.23 -4.66
N ASP A 80 43.50 -25.47 -5.76
CA ASP A 80 43.57 -26.04 -7.13
C ASP A 80 44.98 -26.59 -7.44
N PRO A 81 45.18 -27.92 -7.45
CA PRO A 81 46.49 -28.53 -7.65
C PRO A 81 47.01 -28.35 -9.09
N ARG A 82 46.14 -27.92 -10.02
CA ARG A 82 46.48 -27.74 -11.44
C ARG A 82 47.30 -26.48 -11.72
N ARG A 83 47.38 -25.53 -10.78
CA ARG A 83 48.19 -24.32 -10.91
C ARG A 83 49.66 -24.58 -10.58
N ALA A 84 49.92 -25.46 -9.60
CA ALA A 84 51.27 -25.85 -9.20
C ALA A 84 52.05 -26.61 -10.28
N SER A 85 51.37 -27.38 -11.15
CA SER A 85 52.00 -28.16 -12.23
C SER A 85 52.26 -27.40 -13.53
N ARG A 86 51.79 -26.15 -13.68
CA ARG A 86 52.05 -25.30 -14.86
C ARG A 86 53.20 -24.31 -14.67
N ALA A 87 53.72 -24.17 -13.44
CA ALA A 87 54.82 -23.26 -13.10
C ALA A 87 56.21 -23.93 -13.07
N SER A 88 56.29 -25.22 -13.41
CA SER A 88 57.52 -26.02 -13.56
C SER A 88 57.73 -26.45 -15.00
#